data_AF-A0AA97LYC7-F1
#
_entry.id   AF-A0AA97LYC7-F1
#
_cell.length_a   1.000
_cell.length_b   1.000
_cell.length_c   1.000
_cell.angle_alpha   90.00
_cell.angle_beta   90.00
_cell.angle_gamma   90.00
#
_symmetry.space_group_name_H-M   'P 1'
#
loop_
_entity.id
_entity.type
_entity.pdbx_description
1 polymer ?
#
loop_
_entity_poly.entity_id
_entity_poly.type
_entity_poly.pdbx_seq_one_letter_code
_entity_poly.pdbx_strand_id
1 'polypeptide(L)'
;MRCVVSATTDPTDIHPGMAAHQQDMIARCPYLGPSVRRGLTLWSAYQAAPGKQADLFAALLGHAEELRAARRSTGMLACRNIAVLGPKDQEEARRLLQWPAWLARNLYAPVRLMMGRFWTGVERTDSRGEAMLPPPVAFFSLRMAVPGRDGLFLAEKAPHLMEVLA
;
A
#
# COMPACT_ATOMS: atom_id res chain seq x y z
N MET A 1 4.86 19.17 -8.51
CA MET A 1 5.44 17.93 -7.95
C MET A 1 6.43 17.36 -8.98
N ARG A 2 7.45 16.58 -8.59
CA ARG A 2 8.38 15.95 -9.55
C ARG A 2 8.50 14.45 -9.29
N CYS A 3 8.36 13.63 -10.32
CA CYS A 3 8.68 12.20 -10.24
C CYS A 3 10.20 12.02 -10.26
N VAL A 4 10.75 11.30 -9.28
CA VAL A 4 12.18 11.02 -9.15
C VAL A 4 12.48 9.57 -9.52
N VAL A 5 11.58 8.67 -9.16
CA VAL A 5 11.59 7.26 -9.57
C VAL A 5 10.21 6.92 -10.12
N SER A 6 10.13 6.53 -11.39
CA SER A 6 8.86 6.24 -12.06
C SER A 6 8.32 4.87 -11.68
N ALA A 7 9.15 3.83 -11.70
CA ALA A 7 8.82 2.48 -11.24
C ALA A 7 10.10 1.69 -10.97
N THR A 8 10.14 0.98 -9.85
CA THR A 8 11.21 0.02 -9.50
C THR A 8 10.67 -1.11 -8.63
N THR A 9 11.28 -2.28 -8.71
CA THR A 9 11.05 -3.38 -7.76
C THR A 9 12.01 -3.33 -6.57
N ASP A 10 13.07 -2.52 -6.65
CA ASP A 10 14.06 -2.35 -5.59
C ASP A 10 13.68 -1.16 -4.69
N PRO A 11 13.22 -1.40 -3.45
CA PRO A 11 12.88 -0.31 -2.54
C PRO A 11 14.08 0.55 -2.13
N THR A 12 15.32 0.09 -2.30
CA THR A 12 16.52 0.86 -1.94
C THR A 12 16.75 2.06 -2.86
N ASP A 13 16.24 2.03 -4.09
CA ASP A 13 16.20 3.16 -5.02
C ASP A 13 15.38 4.34 -4.48
N ILE A 14 14.48 4.08 -3.52
CA ILE A 14 13.65 5.09 -2.87
C ILE A 14 14.35 5.66 -1.64
N HIS A 15 14.81 4.78 -0.75
CA HIS A 15 15.54 5.13 0.46
C HIS A 15 16.24 3.87 1.04
N PRO A 16 17.48 3.94 1.56
CA PRO A 16 18.23 2.77 2.02
C PRO A 16 17.50 1.91 3.06
N GLY A 17 16.79 2.54 4.00
CA GLY A 17 16.00 1.85 5.03
C GLY A 17 14.72 1.15 4.54
N MET A 18 14.31 1.34 3.28
CA MET A 18 13.05 0.79 2.78
C MET A 18 13.08 -0.72 2.57
N ALA A 19 14.25 -1.30 2.27
CA ALA A 19 14.39 -2.75 2.17
C ALA A 19 14.05 -3.45 3.51
N ALA A 20 14.60 -2.94 4.62
CA ALA A 20 14.30 -3.45 5.96
C ALA A 20 12.82 -3.28 6.31
N HIS A 21 12.23 -2.11 6.02
CA HIS A 21 10.80 -1.88 6.25
C HIS A 21 9.91 -2.81 5.41
N GLN A 22 10.24 -3.03 4.13
CA GLN A 22 9.51 -3.97 3.28
C GLN A 22 9.60 -5.40 3.82
N GLN A 23 10.78 -5.82 4.28
CA GLN A 23 10.97 -7.14 4.88
C GLN A 23 10.13 -7.32 6.15
N ASP A 24 10.07 -6.30 7.01
CA ASP A 24 9.19 -6.27 8.18
C ASP A 24 7.71 -6.41 7.76
N MET A 25 7.30 -5.72 6.69
CA MET A 25 5.92 -5.80 6.19
C MET A 25 5.57 -7.15 5.56
N ILE A 26 6.55 -7.88 5.00
CA ILE A 26 6.33 -9.23 4.46
C ILE A 26 5.87 -10.19 5.56
N ALA A 27 6.37 -10.05 6.79
CA ALA A 27 5.97 -10.87 7.93
C ALA A 27 4.53 -10.59 8.44
N ARG A 28 3.88 -9.52 7.95
CA ARG A 28 2.58 -9.03 8.42
C ARG A 28 1.51 -9.02 7.34
N CYS A 29 1.91 -8.89 6.07
CA CYS A 29 1.01 -8.96 4.94
C CYS A 29 1.22 -10.28 4.17
N PRO A 30 0.29 -11.25 4.25
CA PRO A 30 0.46 -12.55 3.60
C PRO A 30 0.54 -12.46 2.05
N TYR A 31 0.17 -11.31 1.49
CA TYR A 31 0.16 -11.05 0.05
C TYR A 31 1.45 -10.36 -0.44
N LEU A 32 2.18 -9.66 0.43
CA LEU A 32 3.33 -8.85 0.03
C LEU A 32 4.53 -9.73 -0.35
N GLY A 33 4.87 -10.73 0.47
CA GLY A 33 5.97 -11.65 0.17
C GLY A 33 5.85 -12.33 -1.20
N PRO A 34 4.71 -12.98 -1.51
CA PRO A 34 4.45 -13.51 -2.84
C PRO A 34 4.52 -12.46 -3.96
N SER A 35 4.05 -11.23 -3.72
CA SER A 35 4.12 -10.14 -4.69
C SER A 35 5.56 -9.73 -5.02
N VAL A 36 6.39 -9.52 -3.99
CA VAL A 36 7.80 -9.16 -4.14
C VAL A 36 8.57 -10.24 -4.90
N ARG A 37 8.41 -11.52 -4.53
CA ARG A 37 9.09 -12.64 -5.23
C ARG A 37 8.72 -12.75 -6.71
N ARG A 38 7.53 -12.27 -7.09
CA ARG A 38 7.04 -12.27 -8.48
C ARG A 38 7.32 -10.96 -9.22
N GLY A 39 8.01 -10.00 -8.60
CA GLY A 39 8.26 -8.68 -9.20
C GLY A 39 6.99 -7.84 -9.39
N LEU A 40 5.92 -8.10 -8.62
CA LEU A 40 4.62 -7.43 -8.76
C LEU A 40 4.43 -6.25 -7.79
N THR A 41 5.36 -6.08 -6.85
CA THR A 41 5.43 -4.91 -5.97
C THR A 41 6.30 -3.85 -6.64
N LEU A 42 5.68 -2.74 -7.06
CA LEU A 42 6.40 -1.62 -7.64
C LEU A 42 6.39 -0.43 -6.69
N TRP A 43 7.51 0.28 -6.68
CA TRP A 43 7.73 1.54 -5.98
C TRP A 43 7.89 2.67 -6.98
N SER A 44 7.34 3.82 -6.64
CA SER A 44 7.57 5.11 -7.31
C SER A 44 7.87 6.16 -6.26
N ALA A 45 8.67 7.17 -6.60
CA ALA A 45 9.00 8.28 -5.71
C ALA A 45 8.66 9.63 -6.33
N TYR A 46 8.01 10.48 -5.55
CA TYR A 46 7.69 11.84 -5.93
C TYR A 46 8.25 12.83 -4.91
N GLN A 47 9.02 13.80 -5.40
CA GLN A 47 9.37 14.98 -4.63
C GLN A 47 8.16 15.92 -4.59
N ALA A 48 7.65 16.19 -3.40
CA ALA A 48 6.51 17.07 -3.16
C ALA A 48 6.84 18.11 -2.08
N ALA A 49 6.60 19.38 -2.41
CA ALA A 49 6.61 20.47 -1.46
C ALA A 49 5.20 20.68 -0.87
N PRO A 50 5.06 21.38 0.27
CA PRO A 50 3.75 21.83 0.76
C PRO A 50 2.91 22.48 -0.35
N GLY A 51 1.58 22.26 -0.33
CA GLY A 51 0.66 22.78 -1.34
C GLY A 51 0.51 21.91 -2.60
N LYS A 52 1.23 20.79 -2.71
CA LYS A 52 1.19 19.89 -3.87
C LYS A 52 0.23 18.70 -3.73
N GLN A 53 -0.76 18.81 -2.86
CA GLN A 53 -1.69 17.71 -2.59
C GLN A 53 -2.54 17.33 -3.80
N ALA A 54 -2.94 18.30 -4.63
CA ALA A 54 -3.74 18.02 -5.83
C ALA A 54 -2.93 17.25 -6.88
N ASP A 55 -1.68 17.66 -7.12
CA ASP A 55 -0.74 16.92 -7.97
C ASP A 55 -0.54 15.49 -7.45
N LEU A 56 -0.35 15.35 -6.13
CA LEU A 56 -0.15 14.05 -5.48
C LEU A 56 -1.38 13.15 -5.61
N PHE A 57 -2.58 13.72 -5.46
CA PHE A 57 -3.83 13.03 -5.72
C PHE A 57 -3.94 12.58 -7.19
N ALA A 58 -3.59 13.43 -8.15
CA ALA A 58 -3.60 13.05 -9.57
C ALA A 58 -2.64 11.88 -9.88
N ALA A 59 -1.42 11.91 -9.33
CA ALA A 59 -0.50 10.77 -9.46
C ALA A 59 -1.06 9.50 -8.82
N LEU A 60 -1.66 9.62 -7.63
CA LEU A 60 -2.30 8.51 -6.93
C LEU A 60 -3.42 7.87 -7.77
N LEU A 61 -4.24 8.66 -8.47
CA LEU A 61 -5.25 8.15 -9.40
C LEU A 61 -4.62 7.39 -10.56
N GLY A 62 -3.54 7.92 -11.15
CA GLY A 62 -2.81 7.24 -12.22
C GLY A 62 -2.34 5.84 -11.83
N HIS A 63 -1.67 5.74 -10.67
CA HIS A 63 -1.24 4.45 -10.11
C HIS A 63 -2.41 3.50 -9.81
N ALA A 64 -3.53 4.03 -9.33
CA ALA A 64 -4.71 3.24 -9.02
C ALA A 64 -5.37 2.68 -10.29
N GLU A 65 -5.49 3.47 -11.35
CA GLU A 65 -6.04 3.01 -12.63
C GLU A 65 -5.10 2.05 -13.36
N GLU A 66 -3.78 2.29 -13.33
CA GLU A 66 -2.81 1.33 -13.87
C GLU A 66 -2.92 -0.03 -13.18
N LEU A 67 -3.02 -0.03 -11.85
CA LEU A 67 -3.20 -1.25 -11.07
C LEU A 67 -4.54 -1.94 -11.40
N ARG A 68 -5.62 -1.18 -11.57
CA ARG A 68 -6.93 -1.72 -11.98
C ARG A 68 -6.89 -2.35 -13.37
N ALA A 69 -6.27 -1.67 -14.33
CA ALA A 69 -6.13 -2.15 -15.71
C ALA A 69 -5.27 -3.42 -15.75
N ALA A 70 -4.16 -3.43 -15.01
CA ALA A 70 -3.24 -4.56 -14.93
C ALA A 70 -3.80 -5.77 -14.15
N ARG A 71 -4.89 -5.60 -13.38
CA ARG A 71 -5.46 -6.66 -12.53
C ARG A 71 -5.67 -7.99 -13.25
N ARG A 72 -6.08 -7.97 -14.52
CA ARG A 72 -6.33 -9.20 -15.29
C ARG A 72 -5.05 -10.00 -15.53
N SER A 73 -3.91 -9.35 -15.74
CA SER A 73 -2.63 -10.00 -15.99
C SER A 73 -1.84 -10.26 -14.70
N THR A 74 -1.92 -9.36 -13.72
CA THR A 74 -1.13 -9.46 -12.47
C THR A 74 -1.87 -10.16 -11.33
N GLY A 75 -3.17 -10.38 -11.48
CA GLY A 75 -4.02 -10.91 -10.42
C GLY A 75 -4.14 -9.97 -9.22
N MET A 76 -4.43 -10.54 -8.05
CA MET A 76 -4.67 -9.78 -6.81
C MET A 76 -3.40 -9.43 -6.03
N LEU A 77 -2.24 -9.95 -6.43
CA LEU A 77 -0.99 -9.78 -5.67
C LEU A 77 -0.26 -8.48 -6.00
N ALA A 78 -0.59 -7.80 -7.09
CA ALA A 78 0.09 -6.56 -7.45
C ALA A 78 -0.09 -5.48 -6.39
N CYS A 79 1.03 -4.82 -6.07
CA CYS A 79 1.06 -3.68 -5.16
C CYS A 79 1.73 -2.48 -5.87
N ARG A 80 1.21 -1.29 -5.61
CA ARG A 80 1.83 -0.02 -6.02
C ARG A 80 2.10 0.79 -4.77
N ASN A 81 3.36 1.11 -4.54
CA ASN A 81 3.78 1.94 -3.42
C ASN A 81 4.30 3.27 -3.95
N ILE A 82 3.82 4.37 -3.39
CA ILE A 82 4.09 5.72 -3.88
C ILE A 82 4.71 6.50 -2.73
N ALA A 83 6.04 6.58 -2.74
CA ALA A 83 6.81 7.34 -1.76
C ALA A 83 6.74 8.83 -2.03
N VAL A 84 6.57 9.60 -0.95
CA VAL A 84 6.50 11.06 -0.98
C VAL A 84 7.71 11.62 -0.28
N LEU A 85 8.66 12.10 -1.07
CA LEU A 85 9.91 12.71 -0.63
C LEU A 85 9.71 14.22 -0.46
N GLY A 86 10.40 14.82 0.51
CA GLY A 86 10.36 16.27 0.75
C GLY A 86 9.68 16.76 2.03
N PRO A 87 8.65 16.09 2.61
CA PRO A 87 8.19 16.45 3.94
C PRO A 87 9.34 16.35 4.94
N LYS A 88 9.55 17.41 5.74
CA LYS A 88 10.64 17.46 6.72
C LYS A 88 10.32 16.70 8.00
N ASP A 89 9.03 16.61 8.31
CA ASP A 89 8.52 15.96 9.51
C ASP A 89 7.19 15.25 9.23
N GLN A 90 6.69 14.57 10.26
CA GLN A 90 5.42 13.85 10.22
C GLN A 90 4.23 14.77 9.93
N GLU A 91 4.26 16.00 10.41
CA GLU A 91 3.12 16.92 10.35
C GLU A 91 3.00 17.53 8.94
N GLU A 92 4.12 17.86 8.29
CA GLU A 92 4.16 18.18 6.86
C GLU A 92 3.70 16.99 6.01
N ALA A 93 4.17 15.79 6.31
CA ALA A 93 3.73 14.58 5.60
C ALA A 93 2.21 14.40 5.76
N ARG A 94 1.70 14.59 6.97
CA ARG A 94 0.27 14.54 7.27
C ARG A 94 -0.53 15.54 6.45
N ARG A 95 -0.13 16.82 6.43
CA ARG A 95 -0.79 17.84 5.61
C ARG A 95 -0.77 17.52 4.11
N LEU A 96 0.27 16.84 3.62
CA LEU A 96 0.39 16.46 2.22
C LEU A 96 -0.47 15.25 1.85
N LEU A 97 -0.45 14.19 2.66
CA LEU A 97 -1.10 12.92 2.31
C LEU A 97 -2.52 12.77 2.90
N GLN A 98 -2.96 13.63 3.82
CA GLN A 98 -4.21 13.41 4.57
C GLN A 98 -5.43 13.35 3.65
N TRP A 99 -5.70 14.43 2.91
CA TRP A 99 -6.90 14.49 2.06
C TRP A 99 -6.77 13.68 0.77
N PRO A 100 -5.61 13.58 0.08
CA PRO A 100 -5.49 12.71 -1.10
C PRO A 100 -5.83 11.26 -0.78
N ALA A 101 -5.32 10.72 0.33
CA ALA A 101 -5.68 9.36 0.74
C ALA A 101 -7.13 9.23 1.22
N TRP A 102 -7.72 10.27 1.82
CA TRP A 102 -9.14 10.21 2.16
C TRP A 102 -9.99 10.14 0.89
N LEU A 103 -9.75 11.04 -0.07
CA LEU A 103 -10.56 11.11 -1.29
C LEU A 103 -10.41 9.84 -2.14
N ALA A 104 -9.18 9.39 -2.40
CA ALA A 104 -8.97 8.18 -3.19
C ALA A 104 -9.51 6.92 -2.48
N ARG A 105 -9.50 6.83 -1.13
CA ARG A 105 -10.16 5.70 -0.45
C ARG A 105 -11.66 5.66 -0.75
N ASN A 106 -12.33 6.81 -0.73
CA ASN A 106 -13.76 6.89 -1.02
C ASN A 106 -14.06 6.58 -2.49
N LEU A 107 -13.26 7.09 -3.42
CA LEU A 107 -13.44 6.83 -4.86
C LEU A 107 -13.21 5.36 -5.24
N TYR A 108 -12.21 4.71 -4.62
CA TYR A 108 -11.77 3.37 -5.01
C TYR A 108 -12.35 2.23 -4.17
N ALA A 109 -12.96 2.51 -3.03
CA ALA A 109 -13.63 1.50 -2.22
C ALA A 109 -14.70 0.70 -2.99
N PRO A 110 -15.61 1.32 -3.78
CA PRO A 110 -16.63 0.59 -4.53
C PRO A 110 -16.06 -0.42 -5.53
N VAL A 111 -14.85 -0.17 -6.03
CA VAL A 111 -14.18 -1.03 -7.00
C VAL A 111 -13.13 -1.95 -6.36
N ARG A 112 -13.21 -2.12 -5.04
CA ARG A 112 -12.38 -3.04 -4.25
C ARG A 112 -10.89 -2.78 -4.42
N LEU A 113 -10.46 -1.52 -4.54
CA LEU A 113 -9.04 -1.16 -4.44
C LEU A 113 -8.79 -0.60 -3.04
N MET A 114 -7.87 -1.26 -2.31
CA MET A 114 -7.45 -0.86 -0.99
C MET A 114 -6.31 0.14 -1.07
N MET A 115 -6.33 1.12 -0.17
CA MET A 115 -5.24 2.05 0.01
C MET A 115 -4.83 2.17 1.47
N GLY A 116 -3.58 1.78 1.73
CA GLY A 116 -2.87 2.06 2.96
C GLY A 116 -2.12 3.39 2.88
N ARG A 117 -1.88 3.99 4.04
CA ARG A 117 -1.04 5.19 4.19
C ARG A 117 -0.12 5.00 5.38
N PHE A 118 1.14 5.32 5.15
CA PHE A 118 2.25 5.14 6.07
C PHE A 118 2.96 6.48 6.26
N TRP A 119 3.33 6.77 7.50
CA TRP A 119 3.91 8.04 7.91
C TRP A 119 5.36 7.83 8.29
N THR A 120 6.24 8.76 7.90
CA THR A 120 7.65 8.73 8.28
C THR A 120 7.81 8.63 9.79
N GLY A 121 8.61 7.68 10.26
CA GLY A 121 9.01 7.54 11.66
C GLY A 121 7.89 7.15 12.63
N VAL A 122 6.66 6.94 12.16
CA VAL A 122 5.55 6.61 13.05
C VAL A 122 5.59 5.13 13.43
N GLU A 123 5.79 4.90 14.72
CA GLU A 123 5.67 3.59 15.34
C GLU A 123 4.20 3.13 15.31
N ARG A 124 4.02 1.84 15.00
CA ARG A 124 2.72 1.17 15.00
C ARG A 124 2.89 -0.22 15.54
N THR A 125 1.80 -0.77 16.05
CA THR A 125 1.69 -2.20 16.33
C THR A 125 0.87 -2.87 15.24
N ASP A 126 1.22 -4.12 14.92
CA ASP A 126 0.40 -4.96 14.04
C ASP A 126 -0.83 -5.49 14.79
N SER A 127 -1.66 -6.29 14.12
CA SER A 127 -2.87 -6.87 14.72
C SER A 127 -2.60 -7.88 15.84
N ARG A 128 -1.34 -8.32 16.02
CA ARG A 128 -0.89 -9.21 17.11
C ARG A 128 -0.28 -8.42 18.27
N GLY A 129 -0.22 -7.09 18.17
CA GLY A 129 0.40 -6.23 19.17
C GLY A 129 1.92 -6.06 18.98
N GLU A 130 2.50 -6.62 17.92
CA GLU A 130 3.94 -6.56 17.68
C GLU A 130 4.34 -5.23 17.06
N ALA A 131 5.42 -4.63 17.56
CA ALA A 131 5.95 -3.38 17.01
C ALA A 131 6.33 -3.56 15.53
N MET A 132 5.92 -2.61 14.70
CA MET A 132 6.27 -2.53 13.28
C MET A 132 7.48 -1.63 13.11
N LEU A 133 8.38 -1.98 12.19
CA LEU A 133 9.49 -1.11 11.85
C LEU A 133 8.94 0.20 11.25
N PRO A 134 9.26 1.38 11.81
CA PRO A 134 8.73 2.63 11.29
C PRO A 134 9.12 2.86 9.82
N PRO A 135 8.21 3.38 8.99
CA PRO A 135 8.53 3.78 7.63
C PRO A 135 9.64 4.85 7.61
N PRO A 136 10.72 4.70 6.85
CA PRO A 136 11.74 5.74 6.74
C PRO A 136 11.30 6.92 5.88
N VAL A 137 10.24 6.76 5.07
CA VAL A 137 9.58 7.81 4.30
C VAL A 137 8.06 7.64 4.35
N ALA A 138 7.31 8.71 4.11
CA ALA A 138 5.86 8.65 3.99
C ALA A 138 5.47 8.08 2.62
N PHE A 139 4.47 7.20 2.58
CA PHE A 139 4.03 6.61 1.31
C PHE A 139 2.56 6.15 1.34
N PHE A 140 1.99 6.03 0.14
CA PHE A 140 0.75 5.29 -0.09
C PHE A 140 1.07 3.87 -0.55
N SER A 141 0.23 2.92 -0.17
CA SER A 141 0.29 1.55 -0.70
C SER A 141 -1.07 1.17 -1.26
N LEU A 142 -1.11 0.79 -2.52
CA LEU A 142 -2.30 0.38 -3.25
C LEU A 142 -2.24 -1.10 -3.56
N ARG A 143 -3.37 -1.77 -3.42
CA ARG A 143 -3.55 -3.16 -3.85
C ARG A 143 -5.02 -3.43 -4.13
N MET A 144 -5.30 -4.46 -4.91
CA MET A 144 -6.67 -4.97 -4.98
C MET A 144 -7.05 -5.56 -3.62
N ALA A 145 -8.27 -5.27 -3.15
CA ALA A 145 -8.84 -5.96 -2.02
C ALA A 145 -8.97 -7.43 -2.40
N VAL A 146 -8.37 -8.31 -1.61
CA VAL A 146 -8.68 -9.72 -1.67
C VAL A 146 -10.01 -9.85 -0.95
N PRO A 147 -11.10 -10.24 -1.64
CA PRO A 147 -12.34 -10.56 -0.96
C PRO A 147 -11.98 -11.57 0.11
N GLY A 148 -12.34 -11.30 1.37
CA GLY A 148 -12.36 -12.38 2.34
C GLY A 148 -13.16 -13.49 1.69
N ARG A 149 -12.64 -14.72 1.67
CA ARG A 149 -13.52 -15.87 1.46
C ARG A 149 -14.67 -15.64 2.42
N ASP A 150 -15.88 -15.47 1.90
CA ASP A 150 -17.05 -15.22 2.73
C ASP A 150 -17.04 -16.30 3.82
N GLY A 151 -16.70 -15.91 5.06
CA GLY A 151 -16.87 -16.78 6.21
C GLY A 151 -18.33 -17.22 6.31
N LEU A 152 -19.23 -16.40 5.77
CA LEU A 152 -20.65 -16.66 5.61
C LEU A 152 -20.94 -17.76 4.57
N PHE A 153 -20.20 -17.87 3.45
CA PHE A 153 -20.49 -18.90 2.45
C PHE A 153 -20.19 -20.30 2.97
N LEU A 154 -19.04 -20.51 3.62
CA LEU A 154 -18.70 -21.81 4.21
C LEU A 154 -19.59 -22.11 5.42
N ALA A 155 -19.90 -21.11 6.26
CA ALA A 155 -20.83 -21.27 7.37
C ALA A 155 -22.29 -21.56 6.93
N GLU A 156 -22.75 -20.98 5.81
CA GLU A 156 -24.13 -21.16 5.31
C GLU A 156 -24.30 -22.37 4.38
N LYS A 157 -23.27 -22.76 3.62
CA LYS A 157 -23.39 -23.77 2.55
C LYS A 157 -22.64 -25.06 2.82
N ALA A 158 -21.65 -25.08 3.72
CA ALA A 158 -20.88 -26.28 4.03
C ALA A 158 -20.36 -26.31 5.49
N PRO A 159 -21.25 -26.28 6.49
CA PRO A 159 -20.86 -26.18 7.90
C PRO A 159 -19.97 -27.33 8.38
N HIS A 160 -20.11 -28.53 7.80
CA HIS A 160 -19.30 -29.71 8.11
C HIS A 160 -17.79 -29.56 7.78
N LEU A 161 -17.41 -28.64 6.88
CA LEU A 161 -16.00 -28.39 6.59
C LEU A 161 -15.31 -27.57 7.70
N MET A 162 -16.07 -26.85 8.53
CA MET A 162 -15.51 -26.09 9.65
C MET A 162 -15.08 -27.00 10.80
N GLU A 163 -15.71 -28.18 10.96
CA GLU A 163 -15.36 -29.17 11.99
C GLU A 163 -14.01 -29.85 11.74
N VAL A 164 -13.56 -29.87 10.47
CA VAL A 164 -12.29 -30.50 10.06
C VAL A 164 -11.12 -29.53 10.10
N LEU A 165 -11.39 -28.22 10.16
CA LEU A 165 -10.38 -27.16 10.15
C LEU A 165 -10.10 -26.57 11.54
N ALA A 166 -10.77 -27.07 12.59
CA ALA A 166 -10.53 -26.75 14.00
C ALA A 166 -9.57 -27.75 14.64
#